data_AF-A0A8S8YPG7-F1
#
_entry.id   AF-A0A8S8YPG7-F1
#
_cell.length_a   1.000
_cell.length_b   1.000
_cell.length_c   1.000
_cell.angle_alpha   90.00
_cell.angle_beta   90.00
_cell.angle_gamma   90.00
#
_symmetry.space_group_name_H-M   'P 1'
#
loop_
_entity.id
_entity.type
_entity.pdbx_description
1 polymer ?
#
loop_
_entity_poly.entity_id
_entity_poly.type
_entity_poly.pdbx_seq_one_letter_code
_entity_poly.pdbx_strand_id
1 'polypeptide(L)'
;MQDRRVDDPPLSFRTVTEAGLPEETEKDSLDRELDLIRARREGDKRFFRGAFEDYTLLTGLIIGAVFFGGVFIMSSGWVASDSIVIDKTLSATPLDPGDECVDKRGEVWFNVFYDVDGHVIKVISHNVDPEIQTVIGIAIVISEAESITLLQGGFGDQELEYDPDDLENGHYNASASIWQVTTESSLEDMSQEELQLLVDSSGVNLESKSFEIENSAHVEIIDDDPRSCWTIQGLGNWGWIMMGAEWVGGREAAMLTGGSAGIPAWWMAMVSLGMSLFFLCVQYPLMHKMYHRDTDDILNDKQLTRLISRTLRQSTEKLHIDIDVDKLKMQLRTISIDVIVPYTTRSTTIQQPSDIRAVLTKSLLKGVRCIWRNEATSDENCLCR
;
A
#
# COMPACT_ATOMS: atom_id res chain seq x y z
N MET A 1 26.83 -54.45 -78.81
CA MET A 1 27.42 -53.19 -79.31
C MET A 1 26.42 -52.09 -78.99
N GLN A 2 26.76 -51.24 -78.00
CA GLN A 2 26.21 -49.91 -77.63
C GLN A 2 24.69 -49.63 -77.67
N ASP A 3 24.04 -48.82 -76.83
CA ASP A 3 24.34 -47.99 -75.64
C ASP A 3 23.03 -47.22 -75.33
N ARG A 4 22.76 -46.91 -74.04
CA ARG A 4 21.88 -45.84 -73.46
C ARG A 4 20.44 -45.66 -74.00
N ARG A 5 19.40 -45.42 -73.19
CA ARG A 5 19.24 -44.49 -72.06
C ARG A 5 17.92 -44.84 -71.32
N VAL A 6 17.89 -44.70 -70.00
CA VAL A 6 16.70 -44.89 -69.15
C VAL A 6 16.01 -43.52 -68.99
N ASP A 7 14.72 -43.44 -69.29
CA ASP A 7 13.90 -42.24 -69.13
C ASP A 7 13.16 -42.28 -67.77
N ASP A 8 13.46 -41.32 -66.89
CA ASP A 8 12.70 -41.02 -65.68
C ASP A 8 11.52 -40.07 -66.00
N PRO A 9 10.30 -40.28 -65.47
CA PRO A 9 9.22 -39.29 -65.51
C PRO A 9 9.28 -38.32 -64.30
N PRO A 10 8.76 -37.08 -64.44
CA PRO A 10 9.11 -35.98 -63.55
C PRO A 10 8.28 -35.91 -62.26
N LEU A 11 8.91 -35.34 -61.22
CA LEU A 11 8.30 -34.92 -59.95
C LEU A 11 7.04 -34.08 -60.17
N SER A 12 5.90 -34.59 -59.69
CA SER A 12 4.67 -33.84 -59.50
C SER A 12 4.83 -32.90 -58.30
N PHE A 13 4.79 -31.60 -58.57
CA PHE A 13 4.73 -30.55 -57.57
C PHE A 13 3.38 -30.57 -56.84
N ARG A 14 3.45 -30.55 -55.51
CA ARG A 14 2.34 -30.33 -54.59
C ARG A 14 1.55 -29.08 -54.96
N THR A 15 0.25 -29.23 -55.12
CA THR A 15 -0.73 -28.16 -54.95
C THR A 15 -0.91 -27.94 -53.44
N VAL A 16 -0.43 -26.81 -52.92
CA VAL A 16 -1.00 -26.20 -51.72
C VAL A 16 -1.14 -24.72 -52.04
N THR A 17 -2.37 -24.36 -52.40
CA THR A 17 -2.82 -22.98 -52.56
C THR A 17 -3.02 -22.41 -51.16
N GLU A 18 -1.99 -21.78 -50.59
CA GLU A 18 -2.13 -20.97 -49.37
C GLU A 18 -1.05 -19.88 -49.35
N ALA A 19 -1.21 -18.90 -50.25
CA ALA A 19 -0.41 -17.67 -50.25
C ALA A 19 -1.39 -16.50 -50.37
N GLY A 20 -2.07 -16.22 -49.26
CA GLY A 20 -3.01 -15.09 -49.13
C GLY A 20 -3.30 -14.68 -47.68
N LEU A 21 -2.97 -15.52 -46.69
CA LEU A 21 -3.38 -15.28 -45.30
C LEU A 21 -2.46 -14.43 -44.39
N PRO A 22 -1.13 -14.22 -44.61
CA PRO A 22 -0.33 -13.54 -43.60
C PRO A 22 -0.54 -12.01 -43.58
N GLU A 23 -0.76 -11.39 -44.74
CA GLU A 23 -0.89 -9.93 -44.81
C GLU A 23 -2.23 -9.41 -44.28
N GLU A 24 -3.35 -10.09 -44.57
CA GLU A 24 -4.65 -9.66 -44.08
C GLU A 24 -4.83 -9.93 -42.59
N THR A 25 -4.28 -11.03 -42.08
CA THR A 25 -4.32 -11.34 -40.63
C THR A 25 -3.44 -10.41 -39.81
N GLU A 26 -2.24 -10.03 -40.29
CA GLU A 26 -1.38 -9.04 -39.63
C GLU A 26 -2.00 -7.63 -39.71
N LYS A 27 -2.66 -7.29 -40.83
CA LYS A 27 -3.41 -6.04 -40.97
C LYS A 27 -4.58 -5.99 -39.97
N ASP A 28 -5.37 -7.05 -39.86
CA ASP A 28 -6.52 -7.13 -38.95
C ASP A 28 -6.10 -7.13 -37.46
N SER A 29 -4.96 -7.76 -37.13
CA SER A 29 -4.42 -7.71 -35.76
C SER A 29 -3.93 -6.32 -35.36
N LEU A 30 -3.20 -5.62 -36.25
CA LEU A 30 -2.74 -4.24 -36.03
C LEU A 30 -3.91 -3.28 -35.87
N ASP A 31 -4.95 -3.51 -36.64
CA ASP A 31 -6.17 -2.73 -36.67
C ASP A 31 -6.96 -2.88 -35.36
N ARG A 32 -7.06 -4.12 -34.85
CA ARG A 32 -7.61 -4.44 -33.53
C ARG A 32 -6.81 -3.80 -32.39
N GLU A 33 -5.49 -3.84 -32.45
CA GLU A 33 -4.61 -3.21 -31.45
C GLU A 33 -4.76 -1.68 -31.41
N LEU A 34 -4.86 -1.03 -32.57
CA LEU A 34 -5.10 0.41 -32.67
C LEU A 34 -6.44 0.82 -32.06
N ASP A 35 -7.50 0.03 -32.28
CA ASP A 35 -8.81 0.29 -31.69
C ASP A 35 -8.81 0.03 -30.18
N LEU A 36 -8.02 -0.92 -29.68
CA LEU A 36 -7.79 -1.14 -28.25
C LEU A 36 -7.02 0.00 -27.60
N ILE A 37 -5.98 0.53 -28.24
CA ILE A 37 -5.24 1.74 -27.79
C ILE A 37 -6.19 2.94 -27.77
N ARG A 38 -7.00 3.10 -28.81
CA ARG A 38 -8.01 4.16 -28.87
C ARG A 38 -9.03 4.05 -27.75
N ALA A 39 -9.55 2.85 -27.47
CA ALA A 39 -10.48 2.61 -26.37
C ALA A 39 -9.83 2.85 -24.98
N ARG A 40 -8.54 2.50 -24.81
CA ARG A 40 -7.77 2.82 -23.59
C ARG A 40 -7.69 4.34 -23.37
N ARG A 41 -7.45 5.11 -24.44
CA ARG A 41 -7.24 6.56 -24.38
C ARG A 41 -8.53 7.40 -24.39
N GLU A 42 -9.60 6.91 -25.01
CA GLU A 42 -10.93 7.55 -25.03
C GLU A 42 -11.76 7.24 -23.76
N GLY A 43 -11.22 6.45 -22.82
CA GLY A 43 -11.75 6.33 -21.46
C GLY A 43 -12.49 5.04 -21.12
N ASP A 44 -12.03 3.87 -21.59
CA ASP A 44 -12.56 2.61 -21.08
C ASP A 44 -12.14 2.40 -19.61
N LYS A 45 -13.14 2.30 -18.73
CA LYS A 45 -13.01 2.26 -17.26
C LYS A 45 -12.71 0.87 -16.69
N ARG A 46 -12.47 -0.13 -17.54
CA ARG A 46 -12.27 -1.52 -17.09
C ARG A 46 -10.85 -1.70 -16.53
N PHE A 47 -10.72 -1.55 -15.21
CA PHE A 47 -9.48 -1.75 -14.46
C PHE A 47 -8.96 -3.20 -14.52
N PHE A 48 -9.83 -4.20 -14.71
CA PHE A 48 -9.46 -5.61 -14.78
C PHE A 48 -9.65 -6.16 -16.20
N ARG A 49 -8.57 -6.62 -16.85
CA ARG A 49 -8.59 -7.08 -18.26
C ARG A 49 -7.93 -8.45 -18.48
N GLY A 50 -7.73 -9.24 -17.42
CA GLY A 50 -7.46 -10.68 -17.48
C GLY A 50 -6.00 -11.08 -17.68
N ALA A 51 -5.05 -10.18 -17.42
CA ALA A 51 -3.63 -10.53 -17.33
C ALA A 51 -3.34 -11.27 -16.00
N PHE A 52 -2.23 -12.02 -15.92
CA PHE A 52 -1.81 -12.70 -14.67
C PHE A 52 -1.74 -11.73 -13.47
N GLU A 53 -1.33 -10.48 -13.73
CA GLU A 53 -1.31 -9.37 -12.77
C GLU A 53 -2.69 -9.00 -12.22
N ASP A 54 -3.77 -9.21 -12.98
CA ASP A 54 -5.12 -8.92 -12.50
C ASP A 54 -5.64 -10.01 -11.53
N TYR A 55 -5.15 -11.26 -11.64
CA TYR A 55 -5.48 -12.33 -10.70
C TYR A 55 -4.72 -12.19 -9.39
N THR A 56 -3.45 -11.79 -9.42
CA THR A 56 -2.68 -11.50 -8.21
C THR A 56 -3.26 -10.30 -7.47
N LEU A 57 -3.68 -9.26 -8.20
CA LEU A 57 -4.36 -8.10 -7.62
C LEU A 57 -5.72 -8.44 -6.99
N LEU A 58 -6.54 -9.27 -7.66
CA LEU A 58 -7.81 -9.74 -7.10
C LEU A 58 -7.59 -10.56 -5.83
N THR A 59 -6.62 -11.48 -5.86
CA THR A 59 -6.25 -12.31 -4.70
C THR A 59 -5.74 -11.44 -3.55
N GLY A 60 -4.89 -10.46 -3.85
CA GLY A 60 -4.39 -9.48 -2.90
C GLY A 60 -5.50 -8.64 -2.26
N LEU A 61 -6.51 -8.24 -3.03
CA LEU A 61 -7.67 -7.50 -2.51
C LEU A 61 -8.49 -8.37 -1.54
N ILE A 62 -8.73 -9.64 -1.88
CA ILE A 62 -9.43 -10.56 -0.97
C ILE A 62 -8.64 -10.75 0.32
N ILE A 63 -7.34 -11.02 0.22
CA ILE A 63 -6.46 -11.18 1.39
C ILE A 63 -6.42 -9.91 2.23
N GLY A 64 -6.27 -8.75 1.60
CA GLY A 64 -6.32 -7.45 2.28
C GLY A 64 -7.65 -7.24 2.99
N ALA A 65 -8.77 -7.52 2.33
CA ALA A 65 -10.09 -7.39 2.95
C ALA A 65 -10.26 -8.32 4.16
N VAL A 66 -9.75 -9.54 4.11
CA VAL A 66 -9.77 -10.48 5.24
C VAL A 66 -8.85 -10.00 6.36
N PHE A 67 -7.64 -9.54 6.05
CA PHE A 67 -6.66 -9.08 7.02
C PHE A 67 -7.10 -7.80 7.72
N PHE A 68 -7.33 -6.71 6.97
CA PHE A 68 -7.79 -5.44 7.52
C PHE A 68 -9.19 -5.56 8.13
N GLY A 69 -10.07 -6.34 7.52
CA GLY A 69 -11.40 -6.63 8.07
C GLY A 69 -11.31 -7.42 9.38
N GLY A 70 -10.40 -8.38 9.49
CA GLY A 70 -10.14 -9.14 10.71
C GLY A 70 -9.65 -8.24 11.84
N VAL A 71 -8.62 -7.43 11.60
CA VAL A 71 -8.10 -6.46 12.58
C VAL A 71 -9.17 -5.45 12.98
N PHE A 72 -9.97 -4.98 12.03
CA PHE A 72 -11.11 -4.09 12.32
C PHE A 72 -12.15 -4.75 13.22
N ILE A 73 -12.55 -6.00 12.94
CA ILE A 73 -13.51 -6.73 13.76
C ILE A 73 -12.96 -6.92 15.19
N MET A 74 -11.69 -7.29 15.33
CA MET A 74 -11.04 -7.44 16.63
C MET A 74 -11.02 -6.11 17.40
N SER A 75 -10.55 -5.03 16.77
CA SER A 75 -10.46 -3.68 17.38
C SER A 75 -11.82 -3.09 17.77
N SER A 76 -12.87 -3.38 16.98
CA SER A 76 -14.23 -2.88 17.24
C SER A 76 -14.87 -3.45 18.52
N GLY A 77 -14.29 -4.50 19.11
CA GLY A 77 -14.86 -5.20 20.26
C GLY A 77 -16.15 -5.97 19.95
N TRP A 78 -16.55 -6.07 18.67
CA TRP A 78 -17.81 -6.72 18.29
C TRP A 78 -17.81 -8.24 18.56
N VAL A 79 -16.64 -8.88 18.48
CA VAL A 79 -16.51 -10.32 18.68
C VAL A 79 -15.57 -10.60 19.84
N ALA A 80 -16.14 -11.10 20.94
CA ALA A 80 -15.39 -11.64 22.08
C ALA A 80 -14.26 -10.72 22.57
N SER A 81 -14.57 -9.42 22.75
CA SER A 81 -13.61 -8.35 23.10
C SER A 81 -12.64 -8.76 24.19
N ASP A 82 -13.17 -9.27 25.31
CA ASP A 82 -12.42 -9.57 26.54
C ASP A 82 -11.92 -11.02 26.59
N SER A 83 -12.03 -11.74 25.48
CA SER A 83 -11.51 -13.10 25.37
C SER A 83 -10.01 -13.05 25.23
N ILE A 84 -9.32 -13.82 26.08
CA ILE A 84 -7.87 -14.06 26.02
C ILE A 84 -7.54 -15.42 25.40
N VAL A 85 -8.57 -16.17 24.96
CA VAL A 85 -8.42 -17.58 24.57
C VAL A 85 -7.42 -17.73 23.43
N ILE A 86 -7.44 -16.80 22.47
CA ILE A 86 -6.54 -16.87 21.31
C ILE A 86 -5.08 -16.72 21.77
N ASP A 87 -4.77 -15.69 22.56
CA ASP A 87 -3.41 -15.47 23.03
C ASP A 87 -2.94 -16.60 23.96
N LYS A 88 -3.78 -17.02 24.93
CA LYS A 88 -3.45 -18.12 25.85
C LYS A 88 -3.22 -19.45 25.13
N THR A 89 -3.97 -19.74 24.08
CA THR A 89 -3.79 -21.00 23.33
C THR A 89 -2.56 -20.96 22.44
N LEU A 90 -2.20 -19.80 21.90
CA LEU A 90 -1.06 -19.64 21.00
C LEU A 90 0.26 -19.44 21.77
N SER A 91 0.23 -18.84 22.96
CA SER A 91 1.39 -18.70 23.84
C SER A 91 1.94 -20.06 24.30
N ALA A 92 1.09 -21.07 24.41
CA ALA A 92 1.49 -22.45 24.70
C ALA A 92 2.11 -23.18 23.48
N THR A 93 2.21 -22.53 22.32
CA THR A 93 2.74 -23.13 21.09
C THR A 93 4.11 -22.59 20.74
N PRO A 94 4.94 -23.32 19.97
CA PRO A 94 6.26 -22.85 19.53
C PRO A 94 6.23 -21.59 18.64
N LEU A 95 5.04 -21.10 18.27
CA LEU A 95 4.87 -19.86 17.52
C LEU A 95 5.16 -18.63 18.37
N ASP A 96 5.09 -18.77 19.70
CA ASP A 96 5.49 -17.76 20.66
C ASP A 96 6.67 -18.33 21.48
N PRO A 97 7.92 -17.91 21.19
CA PRO A 97 9.09 -18.45 21.88
C PRO A 97 9.25 -17.95 23.33
N GLY A 98 8.34 -17.08 23.80
CA GLY A 98 8.29 -16.62 25.18
C GLY A 98 7.62 -17.61 26.14
N ASP A 99 7.58 -17.25 27.42
CA ASP A 99 6.85 -18.00 28.43
C ASP A 99 5.32 -17.93 28.21
N GLU A 100 4.59 -18.92 28.75
CA GLU A 100 3.13 -18.93 28.69
C GLU A 100 2.56 -17.68 29.35
N CYS A 101 1.71 -16.95 28.64
CA CYS A 101 1.07 -15.75 29.18
C CYS A 101 0.20 -16.08 30.39
N VAL A 102 0.18 -15.16 31.37
CA VAL A 102 -0.61 -15.32 32.60
C VAL A 102 -1.98 -14.70 32.43
N ASP A 103 -3.01 -15.45 32.84
CA ASP A 103 -4.39 -14.96 32.89
C ASP A 103 -4.55 -14.01 34.09
N LYS A 104 -4.63 -12.71 33.81
CA LYS A 104 -4.80 -11.64 34.80
C LYS A 104 -6.24 -11.08 34.83
N ARG A 105 -7.22 -11.84 34.34
CA ARG A 105 -8.62 -11.38 34.33
C ARG A 105 -9.17 -11.26 35.75
N GLY A 106 -9.72 -10.10 36.09
CA GLY A 106 -10.28 -9.85 37.43
C GLY A 106 -9.25 -9.37 38.46
N GLU A 107 -7.96 -9.37 38.12
CA GLU A 107 -6.88 -8.77 38.91
C GLU A 107 -6.42 -7.45 38.27
N VAL A 108 -6.08 -6.45 39.08
CA VAL A 108 -5.46 -5.22 38.56
C VAL A 108 -4.04 -5.54 38.14
N TRP A 109 -3.60 -5.04 37.00
CA TRP A 109 -2.23 -5.24 36.52
C TRP A 109 -1.73 -4.02 35.73
N PHE A 110 -0.41 -3.94 35.54
CA PHE A 110 0.25 -2.84 34.82
C PHE A 110 0.89 -3.31 33.53
N ASN A 111 0.68 -2.54 32.47
CA ASN A 111 1.51 -2.58 31.27
C ASN A 111 2.48 -1.38 31.30
N VAL A 112 3.77 -1.65 31.29
CA VAL A 112 4.82 -0.61 31.30
C VAL A 112 5.65 -0.82 30.04
N PHE A 113 5.68 0.18 29.18
CA PHE A 113 6.44 0.10 27.94
C PHE A 113 6.97 1.47 27.52
N TYR A 114 8.03 1.45 26.72
CA TYR A 114 8.55 2.66 26.10
C TYR A 114 7.90 2.87 24.72
N ASP A 115 7.26 4.02 24.55
CA ASP A 115 6.69 4.47 23.29
C ASP A 115 7.77 5.16 22.46
N VAL A 116 8.25 4.47 21.44
CA VAL A 116 9.33 4.94 20.55
C VAL A 116 8.92 6.18 19.75
N ASP A 117 7.64 6.30 19.36
CA ASP A 117 7.17 7.42 18.55
C ASP A 117 6.98 8.68 19.41
N GLY A 118 6.44 8.50 20.61
CA GLY A 118 6.25 9.57 21.59
C GLY A 118 7.52 9.95 22.36
N HIS A 119 8.55 9.10 22.32
CA HIS A 119 9.76 9.17 23.16
C HIS A 119 9.41 9.25 24.66
N VAL A 120 8.40 8.50 25.12
CA VAL A 120 7.94 8.53 26.52
C VAL A 120 7.77 7.12 27.07
N ILE A 121 8.04 6.97 28.37
CA ILE A 121 7.69 5.78 29.13
C ILE A 121 6.21 5.86 29.48
N LYS A 122 5.44 4.84 29.09
CA LYS A 122 4.01 4.72 29.35
C LYS A 122 3.75 3.66 30.40
N VAL A 123 2.96 4.03 31.40
CA VAL A 123 2.47 3.13 32.45
C VAL A 123 0.94 3.12 32.36
N ILE A 124 0.37 1.97 32.01
CA ILE A 124 -1.08 1.79 31.87
C ILE A 124 -1.54 0.78 32.91
N SER A 125 -2.55 1.12 33.70
CA SER A 125 -3.25 0.17 34.55
C SER A 125 -4.44 -0.44 33.83
N HIS A 126 -4.74 -1.69 34.15
CA HIS A 126 -5.84 -2.43 33.55
C HIS A 126 -6.70 -3.12 34.59
N ASN A 127 -7.98 -3.27 34.25
CA ASN A 127 -8.98 -4.02 35.00
C ASN A 127 -9.27 -3.40 36.39
N VAL A 128 -9.22 -2.06 36.43
CA VAL A 128 -9.70 -1.22 37.52
C VAL A 128 -11.17 -0.86 37.26
N ASP A 129 -11.99 -0.83 38.30
CA ASP A 129 -13.41 -0.47 38.17
C ASP A 129 -13.56 0.99 37.71
N PRO A 130 -14.27 1.26 36.59
CA PRO A 130 -14.44 2.61 36.05
C PRO A 130 -15.19 3.58 36.98
N GLU A 131 -15.92 3.08 37.97
CA GLU A 131 -16.65 3.93 38.93
C GLU A 131 -15.77 4.41 40.10
N ILE A 132 -14.56 3.85 40.24
CA ILE A 132 -13.65 4.16 41.35
C ILE A 132 -12.68 5.27 40.95
N GLN A 133 -12.50 6.22 41.86
CA GLN A 133 -11.44 7.23 41.78
C GLN A 133 -10.08 6.61 42.10
N THR A 134 -9.12 6.81 41.21
CA THR A 134 -7.80 6.20 41.32
C THR A 134 -6.70 7.20 41.00
N VAL A 135 -5.57 7.01 41.70
CA VAL A 135 -4.33 7.72 41.42
C VAL A 135 -3.30 6.69 40.98
N ILE A 136 -2.68 6.90 39.84
CA ILE A 136 -1.53 6.12 39.37
C ILE A 136 -0.24 6.90 39.67
N GLY A 137 0.83 6.18 39.97
CA GLY A 137 2.13 6.77 40.16
C GLY A 137 3.27 5.91 39.66
N ILE A 138 4.32 6.58 39.23
CA ILE A 138 5.64 5.99 38.98
C ILE A 138 6.64 6.59 39.97
N ALA A 139 7.43 5.74 40.59
CA ALA A 139 8.52 6.11 41.48
C ALA A 139 9.83 5.54 40.92
N ILE A 140 10.75 6.41 40.54
CA ILE A 140 12.06 6.08 39.96
C ILE A 140 13.13 6.41 40.99
N VAL A 141 13.93 5.42 41.37
CA VAL A 141 15.00 5.56 42.36
C VAL A 141 16.30 5.93 41.63
N ILE A 142 16.75 7.17 41.80
CA ILE A 142 18.01 7.68 41.23
C ILE A 142 19.18 7.30 42.13
N SER A 143 19.00 7.43 43.44
CA SER A 143 20.01 7.14 44.47
C SER A 143 19.31 6.84 45.80
N GLU A 144 20.05 6.35 46.80
CA GLU A 144 19.48 6.00 48.12
C GLU A 144 18.74 7.17 48.82
N ALA A 145 18.99 8.42 48.42
CA ALA A 145 18.39 9.63 48.98
C ALA A 145 17.54 10.43 47.99
N GLU A 146 17.46 10.03 46.71
CA GLU A 146 16.80 10.79 45.66
C GLU A 146 15.93 9.87 44.80
N SER A 147 14.64 10.19 44.73
CA SER A 147 13.66 9.49 43.91
C SER A 147 12.74 10.49 43.24
N ILE A 148 12.47 10.29 41.96
CA ILE A 148 11.42 11.02 41.25
C ILE A 148 10.13 10.25 41.44
N THR A 149 9.10 10.94 41.90
CA THR A 149 7.73 10.42 41.92
C THR A 149 6.91 11.26 40.97
N LEU A 150 6.12 10.64 40.10
CA LEU A 150 5.11 11.30 39.28
C LEU A 150 3.74 10.67 39.59
N LEU A 151 2.72 11.50 39.84
CA LEU A 151 1.36 11.07 40.18
C LEU A 151 0.34 11.68 39.22
N GLN A 152 -0.65 10.89 38.82
CA GLN A 152 -1.78 11.33 38.02
C GLN A 152 -3.08 10.72 38.55
N GLY A 153 -4.11 11.54 38.68
CA GLY A 153 -5.41 11.14 39.23
C GLY A 153 -6.50 11.10 38.15
N GLY A 154 -7.45 10.18 38.31
CA GLY A 154 -8.58 9.99 37.40
C GLY A 154 -9.57 8.94 37.90
N PHE A 155 -10.31 8.33 36.98
CA PHE A 155 -11.28 7.26 37.26
C PHE A 155 -10.94 5.98 36.50
N GLY A 156 -11.02 4.83 37.16
CA GLY A 156 -10.80 3.52 36.54
C GLY A 156 -9.37 3.31 36.06
N ASP A 157 -9.22 2.65 34.92
CA ASP A 157 -7.92 2.45 34.27
C ASP A 157 -7.24 3.81 34.00
N GLN A 158 -5.95 3.91 34.35
CA GLN A 158 -5.16 5.13 34.25
C GLN A 158 -3.98 4.93 33.30
N GLU A 159 -3.60 6.00 32.61
CA GLU A 159 -2.41 6.08 31.78
C GLU A 159 -1.54 7.23 32.28
N LEU A 160 -0.27 6.94 32.52
CA LEU A 160 0.75 7.89 32.96
C LEU A 160 1.91 7.87 31.96
N GLU A 161 2.31 9.06 31.50
CA GLU A 161 3.46 9.24 30.62
C GLU A 161 4.61 9.92 31.39
N TYR A 162 5.83 9.45 31.18
CA TYR A 162 7.05 10.02 31.74
C TYR A 162 8.11 10.20 30.65
N ASP A 163 8.73 11.38 30.59
CA ASP A 163 9.79 11.68 29.62
C ASP A 163 11.14 11.18 30.14
N PRO A 164 11.79 10.19 29.49
CA PRO A 164 13.09 9.67 29.90
C PRO A 164 14.24 10.66 29.67
N ASP A 165 14.06 11.75 28.90
CA ASP A 165 15.10 12.77 28.72
C ASP A 165 15.43 13.53 30.01
N ASP A 166 14.53 13.47 31.00
CA ASP A 166 14.76 14.00 32.36
C ASP A 166 15.75 13.14 33.17
N LEU A 167 16.06 11.93 32.73
CA LEU A 167 17.03 11.03 33.35
C LEU A 167 18.38 11.10 32.65
N GLU A 168 19.46 11.03 33.42
CA GLU A 168 20.79 10.78 32.85
C GLU A 168 20.88 9.34 32.31
N ASN A 169 21.91 9.07 31.51
CA ASN A 169 22.15 7.71 31.01
C ASN A 169 22.57 6.80 32.17
N GLY A 170 21.83 5.72 32.40
CA GLY A 170 22.07 4.80 33.52
C GLY A 170 21.01 3.71 33.65
N HIS A 171 21.15 2.91 34.69
CA HIS A 171 20.16 1.89 35.09
C HIS A 171 19.45 2.37 36.35
N TYR A 172 18.12 2.38 36.33
CA TYR A 172 17.28 2.87 37.40
C TYR A 172 16.25 1.82 37.80
N ASN A 173 16.04 1.67 39.11
CA ASN A 173 14.94 0.85 39.62
C ASN A 173 13.70 1.72 39.72
N ALA A 174 12.62 1.27 39.10
CA ALA A 174 11.34 1.96 39.09
C ALA A 174 10.23 1.07 39.65
N SER A 175 9.17 1.72 40.11
CA SER A 175 7.96 1.04 40.53
C SER A 175 6.73 1.83 40.12
N ALA A 176 5.74 1.13 39.57
CA ALA A 176 4.42 1.66 39.29
C ALA A 176 3.45 1.19 40.36
N SER A 177 2.56 2.07 40.80
CA SER A 177 1.55 1.74 41.79
C SER A 177 0.27 2.51 41.55
N ILE A 178 -0.85 1.89 41.90
CA ILE A 178 -2.17 2.49 41.75
C ILE A 178 -2.90 2.40 43.08
N TRP A 179 -3.50 3.52 43.47
CA TRP A 179 -4.22 3.66 44.71
C TRP A 179 -5.67 4.02 44.44
N GLN A 180 -6.58 3.34 45.13
CA GLN A 180 -7.96 3.78 45.25
C GLN A 180 -8.03 4.92 46.26
N VAL A 181 -8.72 5.98 45.88
CA VAL A 181 -8.90 7.18 46.67
C VAL A 181 -10.37 7.55 46.68
N THR A 182 -10.84 8.20 47.74
CA THR A 182 -12.19 8.76 47.80
C THR A 182 -12.14 10.24 48.12
N THR A 183 -12.46 11.08 47.13
CA THR A 183 -12.56 12.53 47.29
C THR A 183 -13.82 13.09 46.62
N GLU A 184 -14.31 14.23 47.11
CA GLU A 184 -15.40 14.98 46.47
C GLU A 184 -14.88 15.90 45.34
N SER A 185 -13.56 16.14 45.27
CA SER A 185 -12.93 16.99 44.26
C SER A 185 -12.60 16.23 42.97
N SER A 186 -12.50 16.97 41.86
CA SER A 186 -11.91 16.45 40.62
C SER A 186 -10.44 16.12 40.85
N LEU A 187 -10.02 14.89 40.52
CA LEU A 187 -8.63 14.44 40.65
C LEU A 187 -7.72 14.96 39.53
N GLU A 188 -8.29 15.21 38.34
CA GLU A 188 -7.55 15.65 37.15
C GLU A 188 -6.96 17.06 37.30
N ASP A 189 -7.56 17.89 38.15
CA ASP A 189 -7.15 19.28 38.37
C ASP A 189 -6.20 19.44 39.58
N MET A 190 -5.89 18.36 40.29
CA MET A 190 -5.10 18.41 41.52
C MET A 190 -3.60 18.49 41.20
N SER A 191 -2.89 19.31 41.97
CA SER A 191 -1.44 19.36 41.90
C SER A 191 -0.81 18.08 42.46
N GLN A 192 0.43 17.84 42.10
CA GLN A 192 1.14 16.63 42.53
C GLN A 192 1.30 16.53 44.06
N GLU A 193 1.48 17.66 44.75
CA GLU A 193 1.55 17.70 46.22
C GLU A 193 0.22 17.31 46.86
N GLU A 194 -0.90 17.75 46.28
CA GLU A 194 -2.24 17.41 46.76
C GLU A 194 -2.56 15.93 46.51
N LEU A 195 -2.16 15.39 45.36
CA LEU A 195 -2.28 13.96 45.05
C LEU A 195 -1.45 13.12 46.03
N GLN A 196 -0.22 13.52 46.34
CA GLN A 196 0.62 12.82 47.31
C GLN A 196 -0.03 12.81 48.70
N LEU A 197 -0.50 13.96 49.19
CA LEU A 197 -1.19 14.04 50.48
C LEU A 197 -2.46 13.18 50.51
N LEU A 198 -3.16 13.08 49.39
CA LEU A 198 -4.39 12.31 49.27
C LEU A 198 -4.11 10.80 49.29
N VAL A 199 -3.06 10.36 48.60
CA VAL A 199 -2.55 8.98 48.66
C VAL A 199 -2.07 8.64 50.08
N ASP A 200 -1.32 9.53 50.72
CA ASP A 200 -0.80 9.31 52.08
C ASP A 200 -1.91 9.26 53.15
N SER A 201 -2.99 10.02 52.96
CA SER A 201 -4.09 10.11 53.94
C SER A 201 -5.20 9.08 53.74
N SER A 202 -5.49 8.70 52.50
CA SER A 202 -6.67 7.89 52.14
C SER A 202 -6.41 6.84 51.07
N GLY A 203 -5.21 6.79 50.49
CA GLY A 203 -4.87 5.88 49.41
C GLY A 203 -4.83 4.43 49.89
N VAL A 204 -5.72 3.61 49.33
CA VAL A 204 -5.66 2.15 49.45
C VAL A 204 -4.88 1.63 48.26
N ASN A 205 -3.69 1.07 48.48
CA ASN A 205 -2.91 0.48 47.40
C ASN A 205 -3.68 -0.72 46.81
N LEU A 206 -3.97 -0.66 45.51
CA LEU A 206 -4.65 -1.73 44.77
C LEU A 206 -3.64 -2.74 44.24
N GLU A 207 -2.57 -2.27 43.61
CA GLU A 207 -1.49 -3.08 43.07
C GLU A 207 -0.21 -2.23 42.96
N SER A 208 0.95 -2.89 43.00
CA SER A 208 2.25 -2.28 42.73
C SER A 208 3.14 -3.24 41.95
N LYS A 209 3.87 -2.73 40.96
CA LYS A 209 4.81 -3.49 40.13
C LYS A 209 6.17 -2.81 40.11
N SER A 210 7.24 -3.58 40.28
CA SER A 210 8.62 -3.10 40.15
C SER A 210 9.21 -3.50 38.80
N PHE A 211 9.99 -2.62 38.19
CA PHE A 211 10.69 -2.85 36.92
C PHE A 211 11.99 -2.03 36.86
N GLU A 212 12.87 -2.35 35.93
CA GLU A 212 14.11 -1.60 35.72
C GLU A 212 14.04 -0.78 34.43
N ILE A 213 14.64 0.41 34.44
CA ILE A 213 14.76 1.31 33.28
C ILE A 213 16.24 1.40 32.94
N GLU A 214 16.61 0.96 31.73
CA GLU A 214 17.91 1.22 31.15
C GLU A 214 17.81 2.41 30.20
N ASN A 215 18.27 3.58 30.65
CA ASN A 215 18.33 4.78 29.85
C ASN A 215 19.71 4.88 29.18
N SER A 216 19.77 4.63 27.87
CA SER A 216 21.02 4.64 27.10
C SER A 216 20.83 5.36 25.75
N ALA A 217 21.44 4.88 24.67
CA ALA A 217 21.11 5.34 23.33
C ALA A 217 19.70 4.89 22.88
N HIS A 218 19.17 3.83 23.49
CA HIS A 218 17.78 3.38 23.38
C HIS A 218 17.27 3.14 24.80
N VAL A 219 16.04 3.56 25.08
CA VAL A 219 15.39 3.33 26.37
C VAL A 219 14.79 1.92 26.36
N GLU A 220 15.22 1.09 27.31
CA GLU A 220 14.70 -0.27 27.48
C GLU A 220 14.07 -0.42 28.87
N ILE A 221 12.94 -1.10 28.93
CA ILE A 221 12.24 -1.44 30.17
C ILE A 221 12.44 -2.92 30.39
N ILE A 222 13.09 -3.27 31.49
CA ILE A 222 13.36 -4.65 31.87
C ILE A 222 12.35 -5.04 32.94
N ASP A 223 11.56 -6.04 32.61
CA ASP A 223 10.49 -6.57 33.46
C ASP A 223 10.63 -8.09 33.51
N ASP A 224 10.88 -8.62 34.71
CA ASP A 224 11.05 -10.05 34.95
C ASP A 224 9.70 -10.79 35.10
N ASP A 225 8.58 -10.04 35.19
CA ASP A 225 7.26 -10.65 35.35
C ASP A 225 6.78 -11.29 34.03
N PRO A 226 6.12 -12.47 34.12
CA PRO A 226 5.57 -13.11 32.93
C PRO A 226 4.46 -12.24 32.32
N ARG A 227 4.48 -12.10 30.99
CA ARG A 227 3.52 -11.27 30.26
C ARG A 227 2.06 -11.64 30.55
N SER A 228 1.18 -10.65 30.67
CA SER A 228 -0.26 -10.89 30.76
C SER A 228 -0.82 -11.32 29.40
N CYS A 229 -1.87 -12.15 29.41
CA CYS A 229 -2.54 -12.53 28.16
C CYS A 229 -3.33 -11.35 27.60
N TRP A 230 -3.16 -11.07 26.32
CA TRP A 230 -3.86 -10.00 25.63
C TRP A 230 -5.30 -10.37 25.27
N THR A 231 -6.20 -9.40 25.38
CA THR A 231 -7.57 -9.52 24.90
C THR A 231 -7.62 -9.40 23.38
N ILE A 232 -8.63 -10.01 22.75
CA ILE A 232 -8.85 -9.91 21.30
C ILE A 232 -8.96 -8.45 20.85
N GLN A 233 -9.66 -7.62 21.63
CA GLN A 233 -9.78 -6.20 21.33
C GLN A 233 -8.45 -5.46 21.45
N GLY A 234 -7.66 -5.76 22.50
CA GLY A 234 -6.33 -5.21 22.68
C GLY A 234 -5.41 -5.53 21.50
N LEU A 235 -5.38 -6.80 21.06
CA LEU A 235 -4.62 -7.22 19.88
C LEU A 235 -5.08 -6.49 18.61
N GLY A 236 -6.39 -6.28 18.44
CA GLY A 236 -6.93 -5.53 17.32
C GLY A 236 -6.49 -4.07 17.30
N ASN A 237 -6.53 -3.40 18.44
CA ASN A 237 -6.08 -2.01 18.59
C ASN A 237 -4.58 -1.87 18.30
N TRP A 238 -3.77 -2.74 18.90
CA TRP A 238 -2.34 -2.81 18.62
C TRP A 238 -2.01 -3.21 17.19
N GLY A 239 -2.88 -3.98 16.54
CA GLY A 239 -2.79 -4.28 15.11
C GLY A 239 -2.76 -3.01 14.26
N TRP A 240 -3.62 -2.03 14.56
CA TRP A 240 -3.60 -0.73 13.85
C TRP A 240 -2.35 0.09 14.14
N ILE A 241 -1.93 0.14 15.41
CA ILE A 241 -0.72 0.87 15.83
C ILE A 241 0.50 0.29 15.11
N MET A 242 0.69 -1.03 15.15
CA MET A 242 1.82 -1.69 14.49
C MET A 242 1.79 -1.55 12.97
N MET A 243 0.62 -1.57 12.33
CA MET A 243 0.51 -1.29 10.89
C MET A 243 0.93 0.15 10.57
N GLY A 244 0.55 1.11 11.42
CA GLY A 244 0.98 2.49 11.32
C GLY A 244 2.50 2.62 11.44
N ALA A 245 3.08 2.00 12.46
CA ALA A 245 4.52 1.95 12.69
C ALA A 245 5.27 1.30 11.51
N GLU A 246 4.76 0.19 10.97
CA GLU A 246 5.38 -0.47 9.80
C GLU A 246 5.33 0.43 8.55
N TRP A 247 4.25 1.18 8.37
CA TRP A 247 4.09 2.04 7.21
C TRP A 247 4.99 3.29 7.26
N VAL A 248 5.17 3.88 8.44
CA VAL A 248 5.94 5.11 8.64
C VAL A 248 7.43 4.82 8.89
N GLY A 249 7.74 3.92 9.81
CA GLY A 249 9.09 3.62 10.28
C GLY A 249 9.66 2.30 9.75
N GLY A 250 8.89 1.52 8.99
CA GLY A 250 9.29 0.20 8.51
C GLY A 250 9.15 -0.89 9.57
N ARG A 251 9.55 -2.11 9.22
CA ARG A 251 9.35 -3.29 10.08
C ARG A 251 10.09 -3.23 11.41
N GLU A 252 11.24 -2.57 11.44
CA GLU A 252 12.03 -2.40 12.66
C GLU A 252 11.27 -1.56 13.68
N ALA A 253 10.66 -0.46 13.24
CA ALA A 253 9.82 0.37 14.12
C ALA A 253 8.63 -0.43 14.67
N ALA A 254 7.90 -1.16 13.82
CA ALA A 254 6.78 -1.99 14.28
C ALA A 254 7.19 -3.07 15.29
N MET A 255 8.36 -3.69 15.09
CA MET A 255 8.89 -4.70 16.01
C MET A 255 9.33 -4.09 17.34
N LEU A 256 9.92 -2.90 17.33
CA LEU A 256 10.30 -2.19 18.56
C LEU A 256 9.07 -1.72 19.33
N THR A 257 8.11 -1.08 18.67
CA THR A 257 6.85 -0.62 19.28
C THR A 257 6.01 -1.78 19.82
N GLY A 258 5.91 -2.89 19.08
CA GLY A 258 5.17 -4.07 19.53
C GLY A 258 5.90 -4.84 20.62
N GLY A 259 7.22 -4.96 20.51
CA GLY A 259 8.06 -5.66 21.48
C GLY A 259 8.10 -4.96 22.82
N SER A 260 8.27 -3.63 22.84
CA SER A 260 8.26 -2.85 24.08
C SER A 260 6.90 -2.94 24.78
N ALA A 261 5.81 -2.92 24.04
CA ALA A 261 4.44 -3.04 24.55
C ALA A 261 4.05 -4.46 25.02
N GLY A 262 4.94 -5.44 24.93
CA GLY A 262 4.67 -6.82 25.34
C GLY A 262 3.66 -7.54 24.45
N ILE A 263 3.58 -7.17 23.17
CA ILE A 263 2.69 -7.82 22.19
C ILE A 263 3.23 -9.23 21.87
N PRO A 264 2.36 -10.25 21.75
CA PRO A 264 2.80 -11.61 21.46
C PRO A 264 3.54 -11.70 20.12
N ALA A 265 4.62 -12.48 20.08
CA ALA A 265 5.46 -12.59 18.89
C ALA A 265 4.70 -13.10 17.66
N TRP A 266 3.76 -14.03 17.86
CA TRP A 266 2.91 -14.58 16.80
C TRP A 266 2.04 -13.49 16.15
N TRP A 267 1.53 -12.53 16.94
CA TRP A 267 0.68 -11.45 16.43
C TRP A 267 1.49 -10.43 15.65
N MET A 268 2.67 -10.05 16.16
CA MET A 268 3.61 -9.19 15.43
C MET A 268 3.97 -9.80 14.07
N ALA A 269 4.29 -11.10 14.04
CA ALA A 269 4.59 -11.81 12.80
C ALA A 269 3.39 -11.83 11.84
N MET A 270 2.17 -12.05 12.35
CA MET A 270 0.94 -12.03 11.56
C MET A 270 0.68 -10.66 10.92
N VAL A 271 0.85 -9.57 11.68
CA VAL A 271 0.67 -8.21 11.17
C VAL A 271 1.70 -7.89 10.09
N SER A 272 2.98 -8.19 10.34
CA SER A 272 4.04 -7.93 9.35
C SER A 272 3.89 -8.77 8.08
N LEU A 273 3.49 -10.03 8.22
CA LEU A 273 3.19 -10.89 7.07
C LEU A 273 1.99 -10.32 6.28
N GLY A 274 0.91 -9.96 6.96
CA GLY A 274 -0.30 -9.40 6.34
C GLY A 274 0.00 -8.14 5.52
N MET A 275 0.76 -7.20 6.08
CA MET A 275 1.21 -6.00 5.38
C MET A 275 2.09 -6.33 4.17
N SER A 276 3.05 -7.24 4.34
CA SER A 276 3.92 -7.67 3.24
C SER A 276 3.16 -8.28 2.06
N LEU A 277 2.15 -9.10 2.35
CA LEU A 277 1.34 -9.79 1.36
C LEU A 277 0.40 -8.80 0.65
N PHE A 278 -0.15 -7.85 1.39
CA PHE A 278 -0.92 -6.75 0.83
C PHE A 278 -0.06 -5.89 -0.12
N PHE A 279 1.14 -5.48 0.29
CA PHE A 279 2.02 -4.69 -0.57
C PHE A 279 2.47 -5.47 -1.82
N LEU A 280 2.82 -6.75 -1.68
CA LEU A 280 3.25 -7.57 -2.81
C LEU A 280 2.11 -7.87 -3.79
N CYS A 281 0.90 -8.13 -3.30
CA CYS A 281 -0.22 -8.51 -4.17
C CYS A 281 -1.06 -7.33 -4.67
N VAL A 282 -1.08 -6.20 -3.95
CA VAL A 282 -1.90 -5.03 -4.31
C VAL A 282 -1.03 -3.85 -4.74
N GLN A 283 -0.13 -3.38 -3.88
CA GLN A 283 0.66 -2.18 -4.18
C GLN A 283 1.60 -2.41 -5.37
N TYR A 284 2.29 -3.55 -5.43
CA TYR A 284 3.25 -3.83 -6.49
C TYR A 284 2.59 -3.90 -7.89
N PRO A 285 1.52 -4.69 -8.14
CA PRO A 285 0.87 -4.70 -9.45
C PRO A 285 0.22 -3.36 -9.79
N LEU A 286 -0.31 -2.65 -8.79
CA LEU A 286 -0.89 -1.33 -9.01
C LEU A 286 0.17 -0.31 -9.44
N MET A 287 1.33 -0.30 -8.79
CA MET A 287 2.45 0.56 -9.18
C MET A 287 3.04 0.15 -10.53
N HIS A 288 3.24 -1.15 -10.76
CA HIS A 288 3.71 -1.67 -12.05
C HIS A 288 2.82 -1.18 -13.20
N LYS A 289 1.50 -1.34 -13.05
CA LYS A 289 0.50 -0.93 -14.03
C LYS A 289 0.43 0.58 -14.22
N MET A 290 0.64 1.37 -13.17
CA MET A 290 0.72 2.83 -13.27
C MET A 290 1.96 3.26 -14.05
N TYR A 291 3.13 2.69 -13.76
CA TYR A 291 4.39 3.06 -14.40
C TYR A 291 4.50 2.60 -15.85
N HIS A 292 3.97 1.42 -16.18
CA HIS A 292 4.06 0.87 -17.53
C HIS A 292 2.89 1.31 -18.43
N ARG A 293 1.95 2.08 -17.88
CA ARG A 293 0.79 2.58 -18.61
C ARG A 293 1.19 3.44 -19.81
N ASP A 294 2.26 4.20 -19.68
CA ASP A 294 2.68 5.17 -20.70
C ASP A 294 3.52 4.50 -21.80
N THR A 295 4.33 3.50 -21.46
CA THR A 295 5.13 2.72 -22.42
C THR A 295 4.30 1.80 -23.30
N ASP A 296 3.27 1.15 -22.75
CA ASP A 296 2.36 0.25 -23.51
C ASP A 296 1.40 0.99 -24.45
N ASP A 297 1.48 2.31 -24.43
CA ASP A 297 0.64 3.24 -25.15
C ASP A 297 1.42 3.96 -26.28
N ILE A 298 2.76 3.81 -26.33
CA ILE A 298 3.58 4.35 -27.43
C ILE A 298 3.29 3.54 -28.72
N LEU A 299 2.81 4.20 -29.76
CA LEU A 299 2.51 3.55 -31.05
C LEU A 299 3.81 3.06 -31.70
N ASN A 300 3.83 1.79 -32.10
CA ASN A 300 4.92 1.24 -32.90
C ASN A 300 4.90 1.83 -34.34
N ASP A 301 6.05 1.92 -35.01
CA ASP A 301 6.19 2.49 -36.36
C ASP A 301 5.22 1.87 -37.37
N LYS A 302 5.00 0.55 -37.27
CA LYS A 302 4.03 -0.19 -38.08
C LYS A 302 2.58 0.27 -37.81
N GLN A 303 2.21 0.44 -36.55
CA GLN A 303 0.87 0.86 -36.13
C GLN A 303 0.59 2.31 -36.54
N LEU A 304 1.58 3.19 -36.44
CA LEU A 304 1.45 4.58 -36.89
C LEU A 304 1.29 4.68 -38.42
N THR A 305 2.09 3.93 -39.18
CA THR A 305 1.98 3.88 -40.66
C THR A 305 0.59 3.37 -41.07
N ARG A 306 0.07 2.38 -40.34
CA ARG A 306 -1.28 1.84 -40.55
C ARG A 306 -2.38 2.86 -40.21
N LEU A 307 -2.24 3.61 -39.13
CA LEU A 307 -3.17 4.67 -38.74
C LEU A 307 -3.23 5.80 -39.78
N ILE A 308 -2.07 6.24 -40.26
CA ILE A 308 -1.97 7.32 -41.26
C ILE A 308 -2.57 6.86 -42.59
N SER A 309 -2.23 5.67 -43.06
CA SER A 309 -2.79 5.11 -44.31
C SER A 309 -4.32 4.96 -44.24
N ARG A 310 -4.88 4.49 -43.12
CA ARG A 310 -6.34 4.44 -42.89
C ARG A 310 -6.98 5.83 -42.95
N THR A 311 -6.39 6.81 -42.27
CA THR A 311 -6.91 8.17 -42.21
C THR A 311 -6.85 8.87 -43.57
N LEU A 312 -5.78 8.63 -44.34
CA LEU A 312 -5.63 9.14 -45.70
C LEU A 312 -6.65 8.49 -46.65
N ARG A 313 -6.86 7.17 -46.57
CA ARG A 313 -7.86 6.47 -47.39
C ARG A 313 -9.29 6.97 -47.16
N GLN A 314 -9.66 7.28 -45.91
CA GLN A 314 -10.96 7.92 -45.63
C GLN A 314 -11.05 9.34 -46.21
N SER A 315 -9.91 10.04 -46.32
CA SER A 315 -9.85 11.38 -46.89
C SER A 315 -9.86 11.37 -48.43
N THR A 316 -9.31 10.33 -49.06
CA THR A 316 -9.34 10.04 -50.51
C THR A 316 -10.76 10.04 -51.05
N GLU A 317 -11.69 9.35 -50.38
CA GLU A 317 -13.10 9.27 -50.78
C GLU A 317 -13.82 10.63 -50.63
N LYS A 318 -13.51 11.35 -49.55
CA LYS A 318 -14.13 12.66 -49.25
C LYS A 318 -13.67 13.79 -50.19
N LEU A 319 -12.42 13.73 -50.64
CA LEU A 319 -11.80 14.75 -51.51
C LEU A 319 -11.82 14.36 -53.00
N HIS A 320 -12.25 13.14 -53.34
CA HIS A 320 -12.19 12.57 -54.69
C HIS A 320 -10.79 12.67 -55.32
N ILE A 321 -9.76 12.28 -54.57
CA ILE A 321 -8.35 12.31 -54.99
C ILE A 321 -7.84 10.88 -54.94
N ASP A 322 -6.87 10.50 -55.78
CA ASP A 322 -6.19 9.21 -55.67
C ASP A 322 -4.84 9.40 -54.94
N ILE A 323 -4.60 8.61 -53.90
CA ILE A 323 -3.36 8.68 -53.12
C ILE A 323 -2.57 7.39 -53.38
N ASP A 324 -1.34 7.55 -53.85
CA ASP A 324 -0.43 6.43 -54.12
C ASP A 324 0.25 6.00 -52.82
N VAL A 325 -0.30 4.98 -52.17
CA VAL A 325 0.13 4.50 -50.85
C VAL A 325 1.55 3.91 -50.91
N ASP A 326 1.96 3.36 -52.05
CA ASP A 326 3.26 2.71 -52.24
C ASP A 326 4.43 3.71 -52.32
N LYS A 327 4.12 4.97 -52.63
CA LYS A 327 5.10 6.08 -52.68
C LYS A 327 5.07 6.98 -51.45
N LEU A 328 4.24 6.66 -50.46
CA LEU A 328 4.16 7.42 -49.22
C LEU A 328 5.47 7.30 -48.44
N LYS A 329 6.06 8.44 -48.06
CA LYS A 329 7.26 8.48 -47.20
C LYS A 329 6.89 9.14 -45.89
N MET A 330 7.21 8.47 -44.79
CA MET A 330 7.00 8.97 -43.44
C MET A 330 8.34 9.02 -42.71
N GLN A 331 8.59 10.12 -42.01
CA GLN A 331 9.73 10.25 -41.11
C GLN A 331 9.24 10.68 -39.73
N LEU A 332 9.56 9.88 -38.72
CA LEU A 332 9.28 10.19 -37.33
C LEU A 332 10.39 11.06 -36.74
N ARG A 333 10.02 12.14 -36.04
CA ARG A 333 10.91 12.92 -35.18
C ARG A 333 10.31 12.99 -33.78
N THR A 334 11.12 13.32 -32.79
CA THR A 334 10.75 13.36 -31.37
C THR A 334 9.53 14.25 -31.07
N ILE A 335 9.23 15.25 -31.92
CA ILE A 335 8.16 16.24 -31.69
C ILE A 335 7.30 16.47 -32.96
N SER A 336 7.64 15.88 -34.11
CA SER A 336 6.90 16.08 -35.37
C SER A 336 6.88 14.82 -36.23
N ILE A 337 5.82 14.69 -37.02
CA ILE A 337 5.68 13.63 -38.01
C ILE A 337 5.68 14.31 -39.38
N ASP A 338 6.70 14.03 -40.17
CA ASP A 338 6.81 14.52 -41.54
C ASP A 338 6.25 13.44 -42.48
N VAL A 339 5.15 13.75 -43.18
CA VAL A 339 4.50 12.81 -44.12
C VAL A 339 4.48 13.41 -45.51
N ILE A 340 5.11 12.73 -46.46
CA ILE A 340 5.04 13.08 -47.88
C ILE A 340 3.93 12.24 -48.51
N VAL A 341 2.85 12.91 -48.90
CA VAL A 341 1.66 12.29 -49.51
C VAL A 341 1.63 12.61 -51.01
N PRO A 342 2.05 11.69 -51.89
CA PRO A 342 1.86 11.86 -53.32
C PRO A 342 0.39 11.62 -53.69
N TYR A 343 -0.22 12.57 -54.40
CA TYR A 343 -1.62 12.48 -54.79
C TYR A 343 -1.84 12.88 -56.25
N THR A 344 -2.84 12.29 -56.89
CA THR A 344 -3.31 12.64 -58.23
C THR A 344 -4.77 13.06 -58.17
N THR A 345 -5.12 14.14 -58.86
CA THR A 345 -6.50 14.65 -58.89
C THR A 345 -7.34 13.81 -59.85
N ARG A 346 -8.60 13.57 -59.47
CA ARG A 346 -9.59 12.96 -60.37
C ARG A 346 -10.30 14.06 -61.14
N SER A 347 -10.94 13.73 -62.26
CA SER A 347 -11.71 14.69 -63.06
C SER A 347 -12.87 15.34 -62.31
N THR A 348 -13.26 14.80 -61.15
CA THR A 348 -14.32 15.30 -60.27
C THR A 348 -13.79 16.12 -59.08
N THR A 349 -12.49 16.40 -58.99
CA THR A 349 -11.92 17.22 -57.91
C THR A 349 -12.18 18.70 -58.18
N ILE A 350 -12.96 19.35 -57.32
CA ILE A 350 -13.37 20.77 -57.48
C ILE A 350 -12.45 21.73 -56.68
N GLN A 351 -11.65 21.21 -55.74
CA GLN A 351 -10.90 22.01 -54.78
C GLN A 351 -9.50 22.41 -55.28
N GLN A 352 -9.02 23.57 -54.81
CA GLN A 352 -7.66 24.04 -55.08
C GLN A 352 -6.62 23.24 -54.28
N PRO A 353 -5.37 23.11 -54.77
CA PRO A 353 -4.31 22.36 -54.09
C PRO A 353 -4.02 22.81 -52.64
N SER A 354 -4.23 24.10 -52.32
CA SER A 354 -4.10 24.64 -50.97
C SER A 354 -5.15 24.10 -50.01
N ASP A 355 -6.39 23.98 -50.49
CA ASP A 355 -7.53 23.53 -49.69
C ASP A 355 -7.45 22.02 -49.43
N ILE A 356 -7.00 21.27 -50.44
CA ILE A 356 -6.72 19.83 -50.34
C ILE A 356 -5.68 19.57 -49.25
N ARG A 357 -4.57 20.32 -49.26
CA ARG A 357 -3.54 20.22 -48.21
C ARG A 357 -4.12 20.53 -46.84
N ALA A 358 -4.88 21.62 -46.70
CA ALA A 358 -5.47 22.02 -45.42
C ALA A 358 -6.44 20.96 -44.86
N VAL A 359 -7.25 20.33 -45.71
CA VAL A 359 -8.19 19.26 -45.30
C VAL A 359 -7.45 17.98 -44.92
N LEU A 360 -6.40 17.60 -45.66
CA LEU A 360 -5.57 16.44 -45.33
C LEU A 360 -4.83 16.65 -44.00
N THR A 361 -4.20 17.81 -43.80
CA THR A 361 -3.55 18.17 -42.54
C THR A 361 -4.55 18.18 -41.39
N LYS A 362 -5.76 18.73 -41.58
CA LYS A 362 -6.82 18.72 -40.55
C LYS A 362 -7.30 17.31 -40.21
N SER A 363 -7.39 16.42 -41.20
CA SER A 363 -7.84 15.04 -41.01
C SER A 363 -6.79 14.19 -40.31
N LEU A 364 -5.51 14.34 -40.69
CA LEU A 364 -4.37 13.75 -40.00
C LEU A 364 -4.25 14.27 -38.58
N LEU A 365 -4.33 15.59 -38.37
CA LEU A 365 -4.34 16.18 -37.04
C LEU A 365 -5.52 15.67 -36.21
N LYS A 366 -6.71 15.46 -36.78
CA LYS A 366 -7.84 14.93 -36.03
C LYS A 366 -7.61 13.46 -35.65
N GLY A 367 -7.13 12.63 -36.57
CA GLY A 367 -6.85 11.21 -36.32
C GLY A 367 -5.74 11.02 -35.28
N VAL A 368 -4.64 11.77 -35.43
CA VAL A 368 -3.49 11.75 -34.51
C VAL A 368 -3.88 12.40 -33.17
N ARG A 369 -4.51 13.58 -33.15
CA ARG A 369 -4.91 14.27 -31.90
C ARG A 369 -5.95 13.50 -31.09
N CYS A 370 -6.83 12.71 -31.71
CA CYS A 370 -7.73 11.81 -30.97
C CYS A 370 -6.96 10.75 -30.18
N ILE A 371 -5.75 10.39 -30.63
CA ILE A 371 -4.89 9.42 -29.95
C ILE A 371 -3.93 10.14 -28.97
N TRP A 372 -3.43 11.34 -29.26
CA TRP A 372 -2.41 12.02 -28.43
C TRP A 372 -2.95 12.96 -27.31
N ARG A 373 -4.27 13.07 -27.09
CA ARG A 373 -4.86 14.16 -26.26
C ARG A 373 -4.56 14.12 -24.74
N ASN A 374 -4.09 13.03 -24.15
CA ASN A 374 -3.91 12.99 -22.68
C ASN A 374 -2.49 13.30 -22.18
N GLU A 375 -1.57 13.71 -23.05
CA GLU A 375 -0.21 14.11 -22.64
C GLU A 375 -0.05 15.64 -22.50
N ALA A 376 -1.10 16.43 -22.79
CA ALA A 376 -1.02 17.89 -22.79
C ALA A 376 -1.97 18.52 -21.77
N THR A 377 -1.67 18.37 -20.48
CA THR A 377 -1.77 19.53 -19.59
C THR A 377 -0.46 20.30 -19.75
N SER A 378 -0.53 21.42 -20.47
CA SER A 378 0.59 22.34 -20.78
C SER A 378 1.48 21.94 -21.96
N ASP A 379 0.92 21.97 -23.18
CA ASP A 379 1.47 22.81 -24.25
C ASP A 379 0.72 22.52 -25.56
N GLU A 380 -0.11 23.49 -25.95
CA GLU A 380 -0.71 23.52 -27.27
C GLU A 380 0.39 23.77 -28.31
N ASN A 381 0.85 22.74 -29.02
CA ASN A 381 1.17 22.79 -30.47
C ASN A 381 1.76 21.47 -30.99
N CYS A 382 0.90 20.53 -31.37
CA CYS A 382 1.30 19.47 -32.28
C CYS A 382 1.34 20.05 -33.72
N LEU A 383 2.53 20.46 -34.15
CA LEU A 383 2.79 21.00 -35.50
C LEU A 383 2.98 19.84 -36.48
N CYS A 384 1.92 19.50 -37.24
CA CYS A 384 2.08 18.77 -38.49
C CYS A 384 2.49 19.77 -39.58
N ARG A 385 3.66 19.60 -40.19
CA ARG A 385 4.19 20.49 -41.24
C ARG A 385 3.98 19.92 -42.64
#